data_AF-A0A6L8KE60-F1
#
_entry.id   AF-A0A6L8KE60-F1
#
_cell.length_a   1.000
_cell.length_b   1.000
_cell.length_c   1.000
_cell.angle_alpha   90.00
_cell.angle_beta   90.00
_cell.angle_gamma   90.00
#
_symmetry.space_group_name_H-M   'P 1'
#
loop_
_entity.id
_entity.type
_entity.pdbx_description
1 polymer ?
#
loop_
_entity_poly.entity_id
_entity_poly.type
_entity_poly.pdbx_seq_one_letter_code
_entity_poly.pdbx_strand_id
1 'polypeptide(L)'
;MLGKSTAAAILGLPLAVLIVGFAALLSRDQASTTLPWLLLFFLVWIATMTGAFLFKTGLRAWLWMGGATVIGFTALHFLKASGLLRIAA
;
A
#
# COMPACT_ATOMS: atom_id res chain seq x y z
N MET A 1 7.93 1.55 22.33
CA MET A 1 7.62 0.58 21.25
C MET A 1 6.19 0.72 20.73
N LEU A 2 5.21 0.97 21.61
CA LEU A 2 3.79 1.19 21.28
C LEU A 2 3.53 2.04 20.03
N GLY A 3 4.19 3.19 19.88
CA GLY A 3 3.97 4.05 18.71
C GLY A 3 4.35 3.41 17.35
N LYS A 4 5.34 2.51 17.31
CA LYS A 4 5.66 1.76 16.08
C LYS A 4 4.66 0.63 15.86
N SER A 5 4.28 -0.06 16.93
CA SER A 5 3.28 -1.13 16.87
C SER A 5 1.90 -0.63 16.44
N THR A 6 1.48 0.57 16.88
CA THR A 6 0.21 1.17 16.43
C THR A 6 0.29 1.69 14.99
N ALA A 7 1.43 2.27 14.58
CA ALA A 7 1.67 2.63 13.18
C ALA A 7 1.58 1.39 12.28
N ALA A 8 2.25 0.30 12.68
CA ALA A 8 2.18 -0.99 12.00
C ALA A 8 0.71 -1.45 11.92
N ALA A 9 0.05 -1.63 13.07
CA ALA A 9 -1.32 -2.16 13.17
C ALA A 9 -2.33 -1.40 12.30
N ILE A 10 -2.27 -0.06 12.31
CA ILE A 10 -3.25 0.80 11.64
C ILE A 10 -2.88 1.02 10.16
N LEU A 11 -1.61 1.29 9.85
CA LEU A 11 -1.19 1.72 8.52
C LEU A 11 -0.57 0.60 7.67
N GLY A 12 -0.13 -0.51 8.26
CA GLY A 12 0.44 -1.62 7.50
C GLY A 12 -0.56 -2.22 6.51
N LEU A 13 -1.81 -2.43 6.94
CA LEU A 13 -2.85 -2.96 6.06
C LEU A 13 -3.17 -2.04 4.87
N PRO A 14 -3.56 -0.77 5.06
CA PRO A 14 -3.88 0.11 3.93
C PRO A 14 -2.68 0.35 3.00
N LEU A 15 -1.46 0.37 3.54
CA LEU A 15 -0.25 0.53 2.74
C LEU A 15 0.06 -0.73 1.91
N ALA A 16 -0.19 -1.92 2.44
CA ALA A 16 -0.09 -3.17 1.67
C ALA A 16 -1.14 -3.25 0.55
N VAL A 17 -2.39 -2.84 0.83
CA VAL A 17 -3.44 -2.73 -0.19
C VAL A 17 -2.98 -1.79 -1.31
N LEU A 18 -2.39 -0.65 -0.95
CA LEU A 18 -1.86 0.30 -1.93
C LEU A 18 -0.77 -0.31 -2.80
N ILE A 19 0.24 -0.95 -2.21
CA ILE A 19 1.36 -1.54 -2.94
C ILE A 19 0.86 -2.61 -3.92
N VAL A 20 0.05 -3.56 -3.44
CA VAL A 20 -0.49 -4.65 -4.25
C VAL A 20 -1.45 -4.12 -5.31
N GLY A 21 -2.33 -3.19 -4.93
CA GLY A 21 -3.29 -2.57 -5.84
C GLY A 21 -2.59 -1.81 -6.97
N PHE A 22 -1.56 -1.02 -6.68
CA PHE A 22 -0.76 -0.37 -7.71
C PHE A 22 -0.03 -1.37 -8.60
N ALA A 23 0.56 -2.42 -8.02
CA ALA A 23 1.26 -3.44 -8.80
C ALA A 23 0.31 -4.16 -9.78
N ALA A 24 -0.90 -4.51 -9.32
CA ALA A 24 -1.94 -5.06 -10.18
C ALA A 24 -2.41 -4.05 -11.24
N LEU A 25 -2.62 -2.79 -10.86
CA LEU A 25 -3.09 -1.73 -11.76
C LEU A 25 -2.10 -1.42 -12.90
N LEU A 26 -0.81 -1.43 -12.59
CA LEU A 26 0.26 -1.18 -13.56
C LEU A 26 0.61 -2.43 -14.38
N SER A 27 0.02 -3.59 -14.08
CA SER A 27 0.25 -4.80 -14.86
C SER A 27 -0.40 -4.70 -16.23
N ARG A 28 0.30 -5.17 -17.26
CA ARG A 28 -0.15 -5.09 -18.67
C ARG A 28 -1.45 -5.84 -18.91
N ASP A 29 -1.63 -7.00 -18.27
CA ASP A 29 -2.81 -7.84 -18.39
C ASP A 29 -3.39 -8.11 -17.00
N GLN A 30 -4.35 -7.29 -16.58
CA GLN A 30 -4.97 -7.39 -15.25
C GLN A 30 -5.74 -8.71 -15.09
N ALA A 31 -6.34 -9.26 -16.17
CA ALA A 31 -7.15 -10.48 -16.09
C ALA A 31 -6.34 -11.69 -15.61
N SER A 32 -5.07 -11.81 -16.04
CA SER A 32 -4.18 -12.91 -15.63
C SER A 32 -3.32 -12.57 -14.40
N THR A 33 -3.00 -11.30 -14.18
CA THR A 33 -2.01 -10.90 -13.15
C THR A 33 -2.61 -10.46 -11.82
N THR A 34 -3.89 -10.05 -11.76
CA THR A 34 -4.49 -9.58 -10.50
C THR A 34 -4.49 -10.66 -9.42
N LEU A 35 -4.86 -11.90 -9.75
CA LEU A 35 -4.93 -12.99 -8.76
C LEU A 35 -3.54 -13.30 -8.16
N PRO A 36 -2.46 -13.51 -8.95
CA PRO A 36 -1.10 -13.60 -8.42
C PRO A 36 -0.70 -12.45 -7.49
N TRP A 37 -1.00 -11.21 -7.85
CA TRP A 37 -0.70 -10.05 -6.99
C TRP A 37 -1.45 -10.10 -5.66
N LEU A 38 -2.73 -10.49 -5.67
CA LEU A 38 -3.53 -10.65 -4.46
C LEU A 38 -3.00 -11.77 -3.55
N LEU A 39 -2.45 -12.85 -4.10
CA LEU A 39 -1.83 -13.91 -3.30
C LEU A 39 -0.59 -13.42 -2.53
N LEU A 40 0.12 -12.42 -3.07
CA LEU A 40 1.27 -11.80 -2.41
C LEU A 40 0.87 -10.82 -1.30
N PHE A 41 -0.42 -10.51 -1.14
CA PHE A 41 -0.90 -9.51 -0.18
C PHE A 41 -0.40 -9.74 1.23
N PHE A 42 -0.50 -10.97 1.76
CA PHE A 42 -0.08 -11.25 3.13
C PHE A 42 1.43 -11.07 3.32
N LEU A 43 2.25 -11.40 2.31
CA LEU A 43 3.69 -11.20 2.37
C LEU A 43 4.02 -9.71 2.38
N VAL A 44 3.39 -8.93 1.50
CA VAL A 44 3.54 -7.47 1.47
C VAL A 44 3.06 -6.86 2.78
N TRP A 45 1.95 -7.33 3.33
CA TRP A 45 1.42 -6.85 4.60
C TRP A 45 2.38 -7.09 5.77
N ILE A 46 2.93 -8.30 5.89
CA ILE A 46 3.96 -8.59 6.90
C ILE A 46 5.20 -7.71 6.69
N ALA A 47 5.63 -7.51 5.44
CA ALA A 47 6.76 -6.65 5.13
C ALA A 47 6.51 -5.18 5.55
N THR A 48 5.32 -4.64 5.28
CA THR A 48 4.95 -3.28 5.70
C THR A 48 4.85 -3.14 7.21
N MET A 49 4.28 -4.13 7.91
CA MET A 49 4.22 -4.19 9.38
C MET A 49 5.62 -4.19 9.99
N THR A 50 6.50 -5.05 9.46
CA THR A 50 7.90 -5.16 9.91
C THR A 50 8.66 -3.88 9.59
N GLY A 51 8.37 -3.25 8.46
CA GLY A 51 8.95 -1.97 8.04
C GLY A 51 8.76 -0.83 9.05
N ALA A 52 7.65 -0.83 9.79
CA ALA A 52 7.42 0.14 10.87
C ALA A 52 8.52 0.13 11.94
N PHE A 53 9.18 -1.02 12.15
CA PHE A 53 10.22 -1.20 13.14
C PHE A 53 11.62 -0.78 12.65
N LEU A 54 11.81 -0.58 11.35
CA LEU A 54 13.04 -0.02 10.78
C LEU A 54 13.24 1.45 11.15
N PHE A 55 12.17 2.17 11.47
CA PHE A 55 12.26 3.58 11.86
C PHE A 55 12.81 3.75 13.28
N LYS A 56 13.60 4.81 13.51
CA LYS A 56 14.16 5.09 14.85
C LYS A 56 13.08 5.39 15.89
N THR A 57 12.01 6.11 15.53
CA THR A 57 10.94 6.56 16.45
C THR A 57 9.55 6.20 15.92
N GLY A 58 8.56 6.12 16.82
CA GLY A 58 7.16 5.86 16.45
C GLY A 58 6.53 6.97 15.60
N LEU A 59 6.86 8.23 15.90
CA LEU A 59 6.41 9.37 15.11
C LEU A 59 6.90 9.29 13.66
N ARG A 60 8.17 8.89 13.44
CA ARG A 60 8.69 8.70 12.08
C ARG A 60 7.97 7.57 11.34
N ALA A 61 7.68 6.47 12.03
CA ALA A 61 6.90 5.38 11.43
C ALA A 61 5.51 5.86 10.98
N TRP A 62 4.81 6.61 11.84
CA TRP A 62 3.52 7.21 11.51
C TRP A 62 3.59 8.18 10.33
N LEU A 63 4.56 9.11 10.31
CA LEU A 63 4.67 10.09 9.25
C LEU A 63 5.02 9.44 7.90
N TRP A 64 5.95 8.48 7.89
CA TRP A 64 6.35 7.81 6.65
C TRP A 64 5.25 6.88 6.12
N MET A 65 4.71 6.01 6.97
CA MET A 65 3.65 5.10 6.55
C MET A 65 2.38 5.88 6.21
N GLY A 66 1.96 6.82 7.06
CA GLY A 66 0.76 7.62 6.84
C GLY A 66 0.90 8.52 5.62
N GLY A 67 2.05 9.16 5.45
CA GLY A 67 2.37 9.96 4.27
C GLY A 67 2.32 9.13 2.99
N ALA A 68 2.95 7.95 2.97
CA ALA A 68 2.88 7.04 1.83
C ALA A 68 1.44 6.58 1.53
N THR A 69 0.64 6.30 2.56
CA THR A 69 -0.78 5.95 2.39
C THR A 69 -1.57 7.11 1.77
N VAL A 70 -1.45 8.33 2.32
CA VAL A 70 -2.16 9.50 1.80
C VAL A 70 -1.75 9.82 0.37
N ILE A 71 -0.44 9.83 0.08
CA ILE A 71 0.09 10.07 -1.27
C ILE A 71 -0.43 9.01 -2.24
N GLY A 72 -0.37 7.74 -1.86
CA GLY A 72 -0.81 6.63 -2.72
C GLY A 72 -2.30 6.70 -3.05
N PHE A 73 -3.16 6.90 -2.06
CA PHE A 73 -4.60 7.01 -2.31
C PHE A 73 -4.94 8.29 -3.09
N THR A 74 -4.26 9.40 -2.81
CA THR A 74 -4.43 10.64 -3.60
C THR A 74 -4.06 10.42 -5.06
N ALA A 75 -2.95 9.73 -5.32
CA ALA A 75 -2.54 9.37 -6.67
C ALA A 75 -3.56 8.45 -7.35
N LEU A 76 -4.09 7.44 -6.66
CA LEU A 76 -5.17 6.59 -7.21
C LEU A 76 -6.42 7.39 -7.57
N HIS A 77 -6.86 8.28 -6.68
CA HIS A 77 -8.01 9.15 -6.93
C HIS A 77 -7.77 10.09 -8.11
N PHE A 78 -6.57 10.67 -8.22
CA PHE A 78 -6.18 11.53 -9.33
C PHE A 78 -6.15 10.76 -10.66
N LEU A 79 -5.54 9.57 -10.68
CA LEU A 79 -5.48 8.71 -11.85
C LEU A 79 -6.88 8.24 -12.30
N LYS A 80 -7.76 7.96 -11.34
CA LYS A 80 -9.18 7.67 -11.62
C LYS A 80 -9.92 8.88 -12.19
N ALA A 81 -9.72 10.06 -11.62
CA ALA A 81 -10.40 11.29 -12.05
C ALA A 81 -9.93 11.81 -13.41
N SER A 82 -8.65 11.61 -13.75
CA SER A 82 -8.06 12.01 -15.04
C SER A 82 -8.46 11.11 -16.21
N GLY A 83 -9.14 9.97 -15.96
CA GLY A 83 -9.50 9.00 -17.00
C GLY A 83 -8.32 8.23 -17.58
N LEU A 84 -7.12 8.37 -17.01
CA LEU A 84 -5.90 7.67 -17.44
C LEU A 84 -5.95 6.17 -17.13
N LEU A 85 -6.73 5.77 -16.12
CA LEU A 85 -6.91 4.37 -15.76
C LEU A 85 -8.14 3.78 -16.44
N ARG A 86 -7.92 2.88 -17.39
CA ARG A 86 -8.91 1.89 -17.79
C ARG A 86 -8.82 0.71 -16.83
N ILE A 87 -9.73 0.66 -15.87
CA ILE A 87 -9.96 -0.55 -15.08
C ILE A 87 -10.55 -1.56 -16.06
N ALA A 88 -9.86 -2.69 -16.29
CA ALA A 88 -10.41 -3.76 -17.12
C ALA A 88 -11.72 -4.22 -16.46
N ALA A 89 -12.83 -4.03 -17.17
CA ALA A 89 -14.16 -4.46 -16.75
C ALA A 89 -14.34 -5.95 -17.01
#